data_AF-A0A2I0QIN1-F1
#
_entry.id   AF-A0A2I0QIN1-F1
#
_cell.length_a   1.000
_cell.length_b   1.000
_cell.length_c   1.000
_cell.angle_alpha   90.00
_cell.angle_beta   90.00
_cell.angle_gamma   90.00
#
_symmetry.space_group_name_H-M   'P 1'
#
loop_
_entity.id
_entity.type
_entity.pdbx_description
1 polymer ?
#
loop_
_entity_poly.entity_id
_entity_poly.type
_entity_poly.pdbx_seq_one_letter_code
_entity_poly.pdbx_strand_id
1 'polypeptide(L)'
;MENFNLNCKDFEEKCVKFIDNYVRRNEVKCIVLGVSGGIDSAVCAYLLAKVNIRKIFVMMPMNGITPQEDIEDAKEPKRLSQK
;
A
#
# COMPACT_ATOMS: atom_id res chain seq x y z
N MET A 1 -8.06 -13.54 -26.67
CA MET A 1 -7.62 -12.92 -25.41
C MET A 1 -8.04 -13.88 -24.31
N GLU A 2 -7.08 -14.44 -23.56
CA GLU A 2 -7.41 -15.31 -22.43
C GLU A 2 -8.24 -14.51 -21.41
N ASN A 3 -9.41 -15.04 -21.05
CA ASN A 3 -10.23 -14.48 -19.99
C ASN A 3 -9.52 -14.75 -18.66
N PHE A 4 -8.74 -13.79 -18.19
CA PHE A 4 -8.20 -13.79 -16.84
C PHE A 4 -9.37 -13.60 -15.86
N ASN A 5 -9.91 -14.72 -15.37
CA ASN A 5 -10.92 -14.69 -14.31
C ASN A 5 -10.22 -14.47 -12.96
N LEU A 6 -9.84 -13.22 -12.69
CA LEU A 6 -9.15 -12.83 -11.45
C LEU A 6 -10.18 -12.52 -10.36
N ASN A 7 -10.26 -13.38 -9.34
CA ASN A 7 -10.96 -13.03 -8.10
C ASN A 7 -10.07 -12.08 -7.27
N CYS A 8 -10.40 -10.79 -7.27
CA CYS A 8 -9.64 -9.76 -6.57
C CYS A 8 -9.57 -10.01 -5.05
N LYS A 9 -10.62 -10.57 -4.43
CA LYS A 9 -10.63 -10.84 -3.00
C LYS A 9 -9.65 -11.95 -2.63
N ASP A 10 -9.67 -13.05 -3.39
CA ASP A 10 -8.75 -14.16 -3.18
C ASP A 10 -7.30 -13.73 -3.42
N PHE A 11 -7.07 -12.87 -4.42
CA PHE A 11 -5.74 -12.33 -4.71
C PHE A 11 -5.25 -11.39 -3.60
N GLU A 12 -6.12 -10.52 -3.09
CA GLU A 12 -5.83 -9.65 -1.95
C GLU A 12 -5.39 -10.48 -0.73
N GLU A 13 -6.14 -11.52 -0.38
CA GLU A 13 -5.79 -12.41 0.73
C GLU A 13 -4.44 -13.11 0.53
N LYS A 14 -4.13 -13.52 -0.70
CA LYS A 14 -2.83 -14.10 -1.06
C LYS A 14 -1.69 -13.08 -0.87
N CYS A 15 -1.88 -11.83 -1.28
CA CYS A 15 -0.90 -10.77 -1.08
C CYS A 15 -0.66 -10.47 0.41
N VAL A 16 -1.72 -10.35 1.21
CA VAL A 16 -1.59 -10.13 2.67
C VAL A 16 -0.85 -11.28 3.34
N LYS A 17 -1.21 -12.54 3.01
CA LYS A 17 -0.52 -13.74 3.53
C LYS A 17 0.95 -13.78 3.11
N PHE A 18 1.26 -13.41 1.86
CA PHE A 18 2.63 -13.34 1.37
C PHE A 18 3.48 -12.35 2.20
N ILE A 19 2.97 -11.15 2.44
CA ILE A 19 3.66 -10.13 3.24
C ILE A 19 3.84 -10.62 4.68
N ASP A 20 2.79 -11.15 5.33
CA ASP A 20 2.86 -11.65 6.71
C ASP A 20 3.89 -12.78 6.85
N ASN A 21 3.90 -13.74 5.90
CA ASN A 21 4.88 -14.81 5.87
C ASN A 21 6.32 -14.27 5.71
N TYR A 22 6.52 -13.29 4.84
CA TYR A 22 7.82 -12.65 4.65
C TYR A 22 8.29 -11.96 5.93
N VAL A 23 7.40 -11.23 6.60
CA VAL A 23 7.69 -10.54 7.87
C VAL A 23 8.12 -11.54 8.94
N ARG A 24 7.35 -12.62 9.13
CA ARG A 24 7.64 -13.65 10.14
C ARG A 24 8.94 -14.38 9.84
N ARG A 25 9.14 -14.81 8.60
CA ARG A 25 10.31 -15.60 8.19
C ARG A 25 11.62 -14.83 8.35
N ASN A 26 11.59 -13.52 8.14
CA ASN A 26 12.78 -12.67 8.19
C ASN A 26 12.83 -11.79 9.44
N GLU A 27 11.99 -12.04 10.45
CA GLU A 27 11.92 -11.30 11.71
C GLU A 27 11.87 -9.77 11.51
N VAL A 28 11.13 -9.34 10.48
CA VAL A 28 11.02 -7.91 10.13
C VAL A 28 10.30 -7.18 11.24
N LYS A 29 10.91 -6.09 11.72
CA LYS A 29 10.36 -5.28 12.83
C LYS A 29 9.53 -4.10 12.36
N CYS A 30 9.80 -3.60 11.16
CA CYS A 30 9.15 -2.43 10.59
C CYS A 30 9.23 -2.46 9.06
N ILE A 31 8.17 -2.01 8.39
CA ILE A 31 8.16 -1.75 6.96
C ILE A 31 8.10 -0.24 6.73
N VAL A 32 8.88 0.27 5.77
CA VAL A 32 8.81 1.66 5.32
C VAL A 32 8.32 1.65 3.87
N LEU A 33 7.28 2.44 3.57
CA LEU A 33 6.73 2.56 2.22
C LEU A 33 6.65 4.03 1.80
N GLY A 34 7.18 4.33 0.61
CA GLY A 34 6.96 5.62 -0.05
C GLY A 34 5.54 5.73 -0.61
N VAL A 35 4.80 6.78 -0.25
CA VAL A 35 3.45 7.06 -0.75
C VAL A 35 3.51 8.32 -1.60
N SER A 36 3.07 8.21 -2.85
CA SER A 36 3.21 9.26 -3.87
C SER A 36 1.90 9.93 -4.28
N GLY A 37 0.74 9.35 -3.89
CA GLY A 37 -0.57 9.69 -4.45
C GLY A 37 -0.99 8.74 -5.58
N GLY A 38 -0.04 8.04 -6.21
CA GLY A 38 -0.31 7.05 -7.26
C GLY A 38 -0.97 5.76 -6.76
N ILE A 39 -1.77 5.13 -7.64
CA ILE A 39 -2.55 3.92 -7.36
C ILE A 39 -1.71 2.76 -6.83
N ASP A 40 -0.50 2.55 -7.36
CA ASP A 40 0.36 1.44 -6.94
C ASP A 40 0.77 1.58 -5.47
N SER A 41 1.24 2.77 -5.09
CA SER A 41 1.64 3.05 -3.71
C SER A 41 0.45 3.01 -2.74
N ALA A 42 -0.74 3.43 -3.21
CA ALA A 42 -1.98 3.34 -2.44
C ALA A 42 -2.43 1.88 -2.21
N VAL A 43 -2.34 1.03 -3.23
CA VAL A 43 -2.64 -0.41 -3.12
C VAL A 43 -1.66 -1.09 -2.16
N CYS A 44 -0.36 -0.80 -2.26
CA CYS A 44 0.63 -1.31 -1.31
C CYS A 44 0.33 -0.85 0.12
N ALA A 45 0.00 0.43 0.32
CA ALA A 45 -0.37 0.96 1.63
C ALA A 45 -1.61 0.26 2.20
N TYR A 46 -2.61 -0.03 1.35
CA TYR A 46 -3.82 -0.77 1.73
C TYR A 46 -3.54 -2.21 2.13
N LEU A 47 -2.73 -2.94 1.36
CA LEU A 47 -2.34 -4.31 1.72
C LEU A 47 -1.53 -4.32 3.02
N LEU A 48 -0.59 -3.38 3.19
CA LEU A 48 0.16 -3.22 4.43
C LEU A 48 -0.72 -2.85 5.61
N ALA A 49 -1.81 -2.10 5.40
CA ALA A 49 -2.78 -1.75 6.44
C ALA A 49 -3.38 -3.01 7.10
N LYS A 50 -3.54 -4.10 6.34
CA LYS A 50 -4.09 -5.39 6.80
C LYS A 50 -3.08 -6.31 7.49
N VAL A 51 -1.78 -6.03 7.38
CA VAL A 51 -0.73 -6.79 8.06
C VAL A 51 -0.46 -6.19 9.44
N ASN A 52 -0.37 -7.04 10.46
CA ASN A 52 -0.11 -6.64 11.83
C ASN A 52 1.40 -6.46 12.10
N ILE A 53 1.97 -5.40 11.53
CA ILE A 53 3.37 -5.01 11.74
C ILE A 53 3.45 -3.48 11.88
N ARG A 54 4.46 -2.99 12.59
CA ARG A 54 4.84 -1.58 12.55
C ARG A 54 5.15 -1.18 11.10
N LYS A 55 4.58 -0.05 10.68
CA LYS A 55 4.69 0.47 9.32
C LYS A 55 4.82 1.99 9.36
N ILE A 56 5.69 2.53 8.53
CA ILE A 56 5.95 3.96 8.37
C ILE A 56 5.69 4.31 6.90
N PHE A 57 4.80 5.26 6.66
CA PHE A 57 4.53 5.79 5.34
C PHE A 57 5.28 7.11 5.18
N VAL A 58 6.04 7.25 4.10
CA VAL A 58 6.88 8.42 3.82
C VAL A 58 6.39 9.07 2.54
N MET A 59 6.09 10.36 2.59
CA MET A 59 5.85 11.18 1.40
C MET A 59 7.11 11.98 1.11
N MET A 60 7.50 12.04 -0.16
CA MET A 60 8.68 12.78 -0.62
C MET A 60 8.29 13.78 -1.72
N PRO A 61 7.51 14.82 -1.39
CA PRO A 61 7.13 15.82 -2.38
C PRO A 61 8.32 16.67 -2.80
N MET A 62 8.33 17.12 -4.05
CA MET A 62 9.27 18.10 -4.56
C MET A 62 8.52 19.39 -4.93
N ASN A 63 8.88 20.49 -4.27
CA ASN A 63 8.23 21.78 -4.48
C ASN A 63 8.31 22.21 -5.96
N GLY A 64 7.16 22.58 -6.54
CA GLY A 64 7.07 23.02 -7.93
C GLY A 64 7.07 21.88 -8.97
N ILE A 65 7.19 20.62 -8.54
CA ILE A 65 7.08 19.44 -9.44
C ILE A 65 5.93 18.54 -9.02
N THR A 66 5.81 18.20 -7.74
CA THR A 66 4.73 17.36 -7.23
C THR A 66 3.43 18.16 -7.19
N PRO A 67 2.38 17.74 -7.92
CA PRO A 67 1.04 18.34 -7.85
C PRO A 67 0.52 18.38 -6.41
N GLN A 68 -0.20 19.44 -6.05
CA GLN A 68 -0.79 19.55 -4.72
C GLN A 68 -1.81 18.44 -4.44
N GLU A 69 -2.53 18.00 -5.48
CA GLU A 69 -3.49 16.89 -5.43
C GLU A 69 -2.81 15.57 -5.02
N ASP A 70 -1.63 15.27 -5.58
CA ASP A 70 -0.85 14.07 -5.22
C ASP A 70 -0.43 14.07 -3.75
N ILE A 71 -0.10 15.25 -3.21
CA ILE A 71 0.23 15.42 -1.79
C ILE A 71 -0.99 15.20 -0.91
N GLU A 72 -2.16 15.69 -1.32
CA GLU A 72 -3.43 15.50 -0.61
C GLU A 72 -3.86 14.03 -0.63
N ASP A 73 -3.82 13.38 -1.79
CA ASP A 73 -4.17 11.97 -1.93
C ASP A 73 -3.18 11.04 -1.20
N ALA A 74 -1.91 11.43 -1.07
CA ALA A 74 -0.93 10.71 -0.27
C ALA A 74 -1.15 10.86 1.25
N LYS A 75 -1.64 12.02 1.71
CA LYS A 75 -1.98 12.30 3.12
C LYS A 75 -3.25 11.58 3.56
N GLU A 76 -4.27 11.68 2.72
CA GLU A 76 -5.56 11.03 2.93
C GLU A 76 -5.88 10.17 1.71
N PRO A 77 -5.32 8.95 1.66
CA PRO A 77 -5.77 7.99 0.68
C PRO A 77 -7.25 7.71 0.97
N LYS A 78 -8.15 8.37 0.23
CA LYS A 78 -9.62 8.38 0.40
C LYS A 78 -10.26 6.99 0.43
N ARG A 79 -9.49 5.96 0.04
CA ARG A 79 -9.86 4.54 0.04
C ARG A 79 -9.51 3.80 1.33
N LEU A 80 -8.63 4.33 2.18
CA LEU A 80 -8.21 3.70 3.44
C LEU A 80 -9.07 4.10 4.65
N SER A 81 -9.72 5.26 4.58
CA SER A 81 -10.58 5.82 5.62
C SER A 81 -12.05 5.41 5.52
N GLN A 82 -12.46 4.75 4.42
CA GLN A 82 -13.80 4.16 4.30
C GLN A 82 -13.82 2.80 5.01
N LYS A 83 -13.93 2.84 6.34
CA LYS A 83 -14.36 1.72 7.18
C LYS A 83 -15.85 1.80 7.45
#